data_AF-A0A1U6HYP7-F1
#
_entry.id   AF-A0A1U6HYP7-F1
#
_cell.length_a   1.000
_cell.length_b   1.000
_cell.length_c   1.000
_cell.angle_alpha   90.00
_cell.angle_beta   90.00
_cell.angle_gamma   90.00
#
_symmetry.space_group_name_H-M   'P 1'
#
loop_
_entity.id
_entity.type
_entity.pdbx_description
1 polymer ?
#
loop_
_entity_poly.entity_id
_entity_poly.type
_entity_poly.pdbx_seq_one_letter_code
_entity_poly.pdbx_strand_id
1 'polypeptide(L)'
;MTRKVVGMLPLVEQKARSMADDKESKGLTVDIQKQVETIRKTLGDLKAILDQLNTARSVAARIINNTDLTLTASFQEHESGDFWPPPPQVIAPRSGGVFGSQSRSGALFTGAVGTVHYEGDGLTAFFDWNNPWAGENSSVTAIHSSTGRYREWTVAGAGNEKAQFEYTVFQIPEEGSWRSCRDCQTLYFDGVADKGSCPARLMERIITGPGGGLKRGPGGGKPIPGSLGHRAEGFEYFLSHSATVGPPPNNNQTAPWCRCTKCFALFYDGSPQKGACPGGGGHSGDRLGYLVPYRNHSQLALRQQDSWRICDACYGLFFEHGPILGRCSSRGDEGHEFDPASHNYALNYR
;
A
#
# COMPACT_ATOMS: atom_id res chain seq x y z
N MET A 1 5.15 24.44 45.24
CA MET A 1 5.55 24.65 43.83
C MET A 1 6.59 23.59 43.47
N THR A 2 6.16 22.44 42.94
CA THR A 2 7.05 21.34 42.53
C THR A 2 7.42 21.54 41.06
N ARG A 3 8.65 22.00 40.79
CA ARG A 3 9.23 22.04 39.44
C ARG A 3 9.32 20.62 38.89
N LYS A 4 8.69 20.36 37.75
CA LYS A 4 8.94 19.16 36.93
C LYS A 4 10.42 19.13 36.55
N VAL A 5 11.14 18.11 36.98
CA VAL A 5 12.45 17.76 36.42
C VAL A 5 12.17 17.12 35.07
N VAL A 6 12.38 17.86 33.99
CA VAL A 6 12.46 17.29 32.65
C VAL A 6 13.80 16.56 32.60
N GLY A 7 13.78 15.24 32.54
CA GLY A 7 14.98 14.42 32.46
C GLY A 7 15.77 14.79 31.21
N MET A 8 16.93 15.44 31.40
CA MET A 8 17.89 15.69 30.33
C MET A 8 18.54 14.34 30.02
N LEU A 9 18.36 13.83 28.78
CA LEU A 9 19.06 12.62 28.33
C LEU A 9 20.56 12.81 28.56
N PRO A 10 21.29 11.82 29.09
CA PRO A 10 22.73 11.91 29.29
C PRO A 10 23.45 12.30 27.99
N LEU A 11 24.49 13.12 28.10
CA LEU A 11 25.23 13.72 26.97
C LEU A 11 25.68 12.71 25.90
N VAL A 12 25.96 11.47 26.32
CA VAL A 12 26.36 10.35 25.46
C VAL A 12 25.22 9.92 24.52
N GLU A 13 23.98 9.86 25.03
CA GLU A 13 22.80 9.50 24.23
C GLU A 13 22.41 10.62 23.25
N GLN A 14 22.58 11.88 23.66
CA GLN A 14 22.37 13.03 22.77
C GLN A 14 23.38 13.02 21.60
N LYS A 15 24.64 12.73 21.89
CA LYS A 15 25.70 12.64 20.87
C LYS A 15 25.49 11.44 19.95
N ALA A 16 25.06 10.29 20.47
CA ALA A 16 24.73 9.12 19.66
C ALA A 16 23.55 9.37 18.70
N ARG A 17 22.49 10.05 19.17
CA ARG A 17 21.36 10.47 18.32
C ARG A 17 21.79 11.45 17.23
N SER A 18 22.53 12.50 17.59
CA SER A 18 23.05 13.47 16.60
C SER A 18 23.93 12.82 15.53
N MET A 19 24.77 11.85 15.91
CA MET A 19 25.56 11.10 14.93
C MET A 19 24.72 10.19 14.04
N ALA A 20 23.61 9.64 14.55
CA ALA A 20 22.67 8.86 13.76
C ALA A 20 21.91 9.75 12.77
N ASP A 21 21.42 10.91 13.21
CA ASP A 21 20.73 11.90 12.37
C ASP A 21 21.65 12.44 11.26
N ASP A 22 22.93 12.69 11.56
CA ASP A 22 23.95 13.09 10.58
C ASP A 22 24.24 11.98 9.56
N LYS A 23 24.21 10.72 9.99
CA LYS A 23 24.41 9.57 9.09
C LYS A 23 23.20 9.37 8.18
N GLU A 24 21.99 9.52 8.71
CA GLU A 24 20.74 9.43 7.97
C GLU A 24 20.61 10.55 6.94
N SER A 25 20.88 11.81 7.33
CA SER A 25 20.83 12.95 6.42
C SER A 25 21.86 12.86 5.28
N LYS A 26 23.07 12.37 5.56
CA LYS A 26 24.07 12.08 4.52
C LYS A 26 23.62 10.96 3.59
N GLY A 27 23.05 9.89 4.12
CA GLY A 27 22.47 8.81 3.32
C GLY A 27 21.40 9.33 2.36
N LEU A 28 20.45 10.10 2.89
CA LEU A 28 19.37 10.72 2.11
C LEU A 28 19.91 11.63 0.98
N THR A 29 20.97 12.40 1.26
CA THR A 29 21.60 13.26 0.26
C THR A 29 22.19 12.46 -0.90
N VAL A 30 22.86 11.35 -0.60
CA VAL A 30 23.44 10.45 -1.61
C VAL A 30 22.34 9.80 -2.45
N ASP A 31 21.26 9.35 -1.81
CA ASP A 31 20.13 8.74 -2.52
C ASP A 31 19.45 9.72 -3.47
N ILE A 32 19.23 10.97 -3.05
CA ILE A 32 18.69 12.03 -3.90
C ILE A 32 19.61 12.29 -5.11
N GLN A 33 20.92 12.37 -4.89
CA GLN A 33 21.87 12.59 -5.99
C GLN A 33 21.81 11.48 -7.05
N LYS A 34 21.74 10.21 -6.60
CA LYS A 34 21.64 9.04 -7.49
C LYS A 34 20.33 9.05 -8.29
N GLN A 35 19.21 9.42 -7.66
CA GLN A 35 17.93 9.56 -8.33
C GLN A 35 17.97 10.66 -9.39
N VAL A 36 18.55 11.82 -9.06
CA VAL A 36 18.68 12.95 -10.01
C VAL A 36 19.52 12.55 -11.23
N GLU A 37 20.63 11.83 -11.03
CA GLU A 37 21.45 11.35 -12.14
C GLU A 37 20.70 10.38 -13.04
N THR A 38 19.91 9.48 -12.44
CA THR A 38 19.09 8.52 -13.17
C THR A 38 18.01 9.22 -14.00
N ILE A 39 17.34 10.23 -13.44
CA ILE A 39 16.36 11.06 -14.16
C ILE A 39 17.03 11.79 -15.34
N ARG A 40 18.20 12.41 -15.12
CA ARG A 40 18.93 13.11 -16.20
C ARG A 40 19.28 12.16 -17.33
N LYS A 41 19.74 10.94 -17.01
CA LYS A 41 20.06 9.91 -18.01
C LYS A 41 18.82 9.54 -18.81
N THR A 42 17.71 9.19 -18.16
CA THR A 42 16.47 8.81 -18.84
C THR A 42 15.94 9.93 -19.74
N LEU A 43 16.03 11.20 -19.31
CA LEU A 43 15.66 12.34 -20.14
C LEU A 43 16.58 12.54 -21.35
N GLY A 44 17.89 12.34 -21.17
CA GLY A 44 18.87 12.39 -22.26
C GLY A 44 18.63 11.31 -23.30
N ASP A 45 18.38 10.07 -22.85
CA ASP A 45 18.08 8.94 -23.73
C ASP A 45 16.76 9.18 -24.49
N LEU A 46 15.72 9.70 -23.82
CA LEU A 46 14.44 10.05 -24.46
C LEU A 46 14.63 11.11 -25.55
N LYS A 47 15.43 12.14 -25.27
CA LYS A 47 15.76 13.18 -26.26
C LYS A 47 16.48 12.59 -27.48
N ALA A 48 17.44 11.69 -27.27
CA ALA A 48 18.15 11.04 -28.36
C ALA A 48 17.21 10.24 -29.27
N ILE A 49 16.20 9.57 -28.70
CA ILE A 49 15.16 8.86 -29.46
C ILE A 49 14.30 9.86 -30.24
N LEU A 50 13.82 10.91 -29.60
CA LEU A 50 13.03 11.97 -30.25
C LEU A 50 13.75 12.56 -31.46
N ASP A 51 15.07 12.74 -31.38
CA ASP A 51 15.87 13.29 -32.47
C ASP A 51 16.03 12.29 -33.65
N GLN A 52 15.87 10.98 -33.42
CA GLN A 52 16.02 9.93 -34.44
C GLN A 52 14.70 9.49 -35.11
N LEU A 53 13.56 9.63 -34.43
CA LEU A 53 12.25 9.30 -35.00
C LEU A 53 11.92 10.23 -36.18
N ASN A 54 11.50 9.66 -37.30
CA ASN A 54 11.38 10.40 -38.57
C ASN A 54 10.18 10.00 -39.44
N THR A 55 9.25 9.17 -38.95
CA THR A 55 8.04 8.81 -39.69
C THR A 55 6.79 9.52 -39.14
N ALA A 56 5.77 9.62 -40.00
CA ALA A 56 4.55 10.42 -39.80
C ALA A 56 3.69 10.00 -38.60
N ARG A 57 3.90 8.79 -38.09
CA ARG A 57 3.33 8.31 -36.82
C ARG A 57 4.45 7.77 -35.97
N SER A 58 4.73 8.42 -34.85
CA SER A 58 5.83 8.03 -33.98
C SER A 58 5.58 8.39 -32.51
N VAL A 59 6.09 7.54 -31.64
CA VAL A 59 5.99 7.59 -30.19
C VAL A 59 7.40 7.49 -29.62
N ALA A 60 7.73 8.39 -28.69
CA ALA A 60 8.87 8.24 -27.80
C ALA A 60 8.33 7.98 -26.39
N ALA A 61 8.55 6.78 -25.88
CA ALA A 61 7.99 6.35 -24.62
C ALA A 61 9.07 6.22 -23.55
N ARG A 62 8.70 6.56 -22.31
CA ARG A 62 9.51 6.28 -21.12
C ARG A 62 8.72 5.41 -20.15
N ILE A 63 9.41 4.41 -19.59
CA ILE A 63 8.90 3.56 -18.52
C ILE A 63 9.72 3.86 -17.27
N ILE A 64 9.08 4.35 -16.23
CA ILE A 64 9.69 4.71 -14.94
C ILE A 64 9.34 3.61 -13.92
N ASN A 65 10.38 2.92 -13.46
CA ASN A 65 10.31 1.94 -12.40
C ASN A 65 10.63 2.61 -11.05
N ASN A 66 9.60 3.07 -10.34
CA ASN A 66 9.70 3.60 -8.98
C ASN A 66 9.51 2.53 -7.90
N THR A 67 9.75 1.26 -8.24
CA THR A 67 9.73 0.13 -7.30
C THR A 67 11.14 -0.28 -6.90
N ASP A 68 11.23 -1.14 -5.89
CA ASP A 68 12.48 -1.81 -5.52
C ASP A 68 12.75 -3.07 -6.35
N LEU A 69 11.90 -3.39 -7.33
CA LEU A 69 12.04 -4.55 -8.20
C LEU A 69 12.90 -4.25 -9.41
N THR A 70 13.63 -5.26 -9.89
CA THR A 70 14.10 -5.29 -11.27
C THR A 70 12.93 -5.72 -12.15
N LEU A 71 12.61 -4.93 -13.17
CA LEU A 71 11.60 -5.27 -14.16
C LEU A 71 12.27 -5.87 -15.40
N THR A 72 11.85 -7.05 -15.82
CA THR A 72 12.37 -7.76 -17.00
C THR A 72 11.27 -7.86 -18.05
N ALA A 73 11.55 -7.46 -19.28
CA ALA A 73 10.60 -7.57 -20.37
C ALA A 73 10.32 -9.07 -20.64
N SER A 74 9.05 -9.46 -20.58
CA SER A 74 8.62 -10.84 -20.84
C SER A 74 7.86 -11.00 -22.15
N PHE A 75 7.29 -9.91 -22.66
CA PHE A 75 6.54 -9.88 -23.92
C PHE A 75 6.63 -8.51 -24.59
N GLN A 76 6.65 -8.50 -25.91
CA GLN A 76 6.51 -7.29 -26.71
C GLN A 76 5.88 -7.62 -28.05
N GLU A 77 5.01 -6.76 -28.55
CA GLU A 77 4.34 -6.93 -29.84
C GLU A 77 4.02 -5.57 -30.49
N HIS A 78 4.03 -5.55 -31.82
CA HIS A 78 3.47 -4.47 -32.62
C HIS A 78 2.26 -4.95 -33.38
N GLU A 79 1.12 -4.32 -33.12
CA GLU A 79 -0.02 -4.39 -34.02
C GLU A 79 0.26 -3.57 -35.28
N SER A 80 0.91 -2.40 -35.14
CA SER A 80 1.25 -1.51 -36.24
C SER A 80 2.56 -0.77 -36.00
N GLY A 81 3.41 -0.70 -37.02
CA GLY A 81 4.71 -0.04 -36.95
C GLY A 81 5.86 -0.99 -36.61
N ASP A 82 6.91 -0.42 -36.04
CA ASP A 82 8.10 -1.12 -35.55
C ASP A 82 8.80 -0.30 -34.45
N PHE A 83 9.79 -0.88 -33.78
CA PHE A 83 10.60 -0.20 -32.76
C PHE A 83 11.76 0.60 -33.36
N TRP A 84 12.10 1.71 -32.71
CA TRP A 84 13.38 2.38 -32.90
C TRP A 84 13.74 3.33 -31.74
N PRO A 85 14.60 2.93 -30.79
CA PRO A 85 15.06 1.57 -30.46
C PRO A 85 13.96 0.76 -29.73
N PRO A 86 14.13 -0.56 -29.56
CA PRO A 86 13.19 -1.40 -28.81
C PRO A 86 13.18 -1.10 -27.31
N PRO A 87 12.13 -1.55 -26.58
CA PRO A 87 12.08 -1.51 -25.13
C PRO A 87 13.30 -2.19 -24.51
N PRO A 88 13.88 -1.63 -23.44
CA PRO A 88 15.00 -2.25 -22.77
C PRO A 88 14.58 -3.57 -22.12
N GLN A 89 15.39 -4.60 -22.30
CA GLN A 89 15.09 -5.93 -21.74
C GLN A 89 15.00 -5.93 -20.20
N VAL A 90 15.75 -5.02 -19.54
CA VAL A 90 15.80 -4.90 -18.08
C VAL A 90 15.73 -3.43 -17.69
N ILE A 91 14.87 -3.11 -16.72
CA ILE A 91 14.80 -1.81 -16.06
C ILE A 91 15.10 -2.01 -14.58
N ALA A 92 16.22 -1.45 -14.12
CA ALA A 92 16.68 -1.59 -12.74
C ALA A 92 15.70 -0.93 -11.74
N PRO A 93 15.77 -1.30 -10.44
CA PRO A 93 15.04 -0.59 -9.39
C PRO A 93 15.32 0.91 -9.40
N ARG A 94 14.29 1.72 -9.11
CA ARG A 94 14.39 3.19 -9.00
C ARG A 94 15.03 3.84 -10.24
N SER A 95 14.70 3.33 -11.44
CA SER A 95 15.27 3.80 -12.70
C SER A 95 14.24 3.89 -13.82
N GLY A 96 14.67 4.26 -15.03
CA GLY A 96 13.78 4.37 -16.18
C GLY A 96 14.39 3.82 -17.46
N GLY A 97 13.54 3.23 -18.28
CA GLY A 97 13.81 2.80 -19.65
C GLY A 97 13.14 3.71 -20.67
N VAL A 98 13.69 3.79 -21.88
CA VAL A 98 13.08 4.52 -22.99
C VAL A 98 13.07 3.68 -24.24
N PHE A 99 12.07 3.88 -25.09
CA PHE A 99 11.97 3.25 -26.39
C PHE A 99 11.26 4.16 -27.38
N GLY A 100 11.42 3.85 -28.67
CA GLY A 100 10.66 4.51 -29.72
C GLY A 100 9.83 3.50 -30.48
N SER A 101 8.65 3.90 -30.92
CA SER A 101 7.83 3.14 -31.86
C SER A 101 7.40 4.06 -32.98
N GLN A 102 7.43 3.58 -34.22
CA GLN A 102 7.04 4.41 -35.35
C GLN A 102 6.45 3.57 -36.48
N SER A 103 5.61 4.20 -37.30
CA SER A 103 5.09 3.60 -38.54
C SER A 103 6.25 3.15 -39.44
N ARG A 104 6.06 2.03 -40.15
CA ARG A 104 7.07 1.49 -41.06
C ARG A 104 7.25 2.43 -42.25
N SER A 105 8.49 2.60 -42.71
CA SER A 105 8.78 3.44 -43.87
C SER A 105 7.99 2.96 -45.10
N GLY A 106 7.30 3.89 -45.77
CA GLY A 106 6.48 3.60 -46.95
C GLY A 106 5.15 2.88 -46.67
N ALA A 107 4.82 2.57 -45.41
CA ALA A 107 3.54 1.97 -45.07
C ALA A 107 2.40 3.00 -45.18
N LEU A 108 1.31 2.63 -45.85
CA LEU A 108 0.12 3.45 -45.99
C LEU A 108 -0.91 3.05 -44.94
N PHE A 109 -1.63 4.03 -44.38
CA PHE A 109 -2.73 3.80 -43.43
C PHE A 109 -2.33 3.03 -42.16
N THR A 110 -1.09 3.19 -41.68
CA THR A 110 -0.58 2.53 -40.46
C THR A 110 -0.21 3.53 -39.37
N GLY A 111 -0.17 3.06 -38.13
CA GLY A 111 0.19 3.85 -36.95
C GLY A 111 1.46 3.34 -36.27
N ALA A 112 1.69 3.79 -35.03
CA ALA A 112 2.64 3.23 -34.09
C ALA A 112 1.84 2.68 -32.90
N VAL A 113 1.59 1.38 -32.91
CA VAL A 113 0.66 0.70 -31.98
C VAL A 113 1.28 -0.60 -31.52
N GLY A 114 1.31 -0.81 -30.21
CA GLY A 114 1.86 -2.04 -29.64
C GLY A 114 1.75 -2.10 -28.14
N THR A 115 2.35 -3.14 -27.60
CA THR A 115 2.40 -3.41 -26.17
C THR A 115 3.77 -3.96 -25.76
N VAL A 116 4.14 -3.70 -24.50
CA VAL A 116 5.27 -4.34 -23.85
C VAL A 116 4.89 -4.71 -22.42
N HIS A 117 5.24 -5.93 -22.01
CA HIS A 117 4.99 -6.42 -20.67
C HIS A 117 6.31 -6.58 -19.92
N TYR A 118 6.29 -6.22 -18.64
CA TYR A 118 7.40 -6.39 -17.72
C TYR A 118 6.99 -7.20 -16.51
N GLU A 119 7.89 -8.07 -16.07
CA GLU A 119 7.74 -8.89 -14.87
C GLU A 119 8.80 -8.54 -13.82
N GLY A 120 8.36 -8.50 -12.57
CA GLY A 120 9.20 -8.45 -11.37
C GLY A 120 8.58 -9.35 -10.30
N ASP A 121 9.26 -9.51 -9.16
CA ASP A 121 8.81 -10.42 -8.09
C ASP A 121 7.34 -10.14 -7.65
N GLY A 122 6.41 -10.99 -8.09
CA GLY A 122 4.97 -10.89 -7.83
C GLY A 122 4.27 -9.71 -8.52
N LEU A 123 4.85 -9.11 -9.55
CA LEU A 123 4.29 -8.00 -10.34
C LEU A 123 4.43 -8.28 -11.83
N THR A 124 3.33 -8.14 -12.57
CA THR A 124 3.33 -8.02 -14.03
C THR A 124 2.75 -6.66 -14.41
N ALA A 125 3.43 -5.91 -15.26
CA ALA A 125 3.00 -4.62 -15.76
C ALA A 125 2.87 -4.63 -17.28
N PHE A 126 1.74 -4.12 -17.79
CA PHE A 126 1.38 -4.07 -19.20
C PHE A 126 1.37 -2.61 -19.63
N PHE A 127 2.11 -2.26 -20.67
CA PHE A 127 2.20 -0.90 -21.19
C PHE A 127 1.80 -0.86 -22.66
N ASP A 128 0.62 -0.32 -22.92
CA ASP A 128 0.05 -0.22 -24.27
C ASP A 128 0.17 1.21 -24.80
N TRP A 129 0.56 1.35 -26.06
CA TRP A 129 0.52 2.63 -26.78
C TRP A 129 -0.26 2.49 -28.08
N ASN A 130 -1.00 3.53 -28.40
CA ASN A 130 -1.69 3.67 -29.67
C ASN A 130 -1.53 5.10 -30.18
N ASN A 131 -0.73 5.26 -31.22
CA ASN A 131 -0.69 6.46 -32.07
C ASN A 131 -1.21 6.05 -33.47
N PRO A 132 -2.54 6.12 -33.68
CA PRO A 132 -3.18 5.53 -34.83
C PRO A 132 -2.95 6.35 -36.10
N TRP A 133 -3.16 5.74 -37.26
CA TRP A 133 -3.16 6.49 -38.52
C TRP A 133 -4.20 7.62 -38.53
N ALA A 134 -5.40 7.36 -37.99
CA ALA A 134 -6.45 8.35 -37.80
C ALA A 134 -7.10 8.18 -36.43
N GLY A 135 -7.43 9.30 -35.79
CA GLY A 135 -8.01 9.33 -34.45
C GLY A 135 -7.08 9.98 -33.44
N GLU A 136 -7.38 9.74 -32.16
CA GLU A 136 -6.62 10.28 -31.03
C GLU A 136 -5.64 9.23 -30.50
N ASN A 137 -4.54 9.74 -29.94
CA ASN A 137 -3.60 8.90 -29.22
C ASN A 137 -4.25 8.35 -27.95
N SER A 138 -3.97 7.08 -27.64
CA SER A 138 -4.44 6.46 -26.41
C SER A 138 -3.38 5.54 -25.83
N SER A 139 -3.48 5.32 -24.52
CA SER A 139 -2.57 4.46 -23.78
C SER A 139 -3.31 3.82 -22.62
N VAL A 140 -2.93 2.58 -22.32
CA VAL A 140 -3.42 1.85 -21.16
C VAL A 140 -2.21 1.33 -20.39
N THR A 141 -2.33 1.36 -19.07
CA THR A 141 -1.44 0.59 -18.20
C THR A 141 -2.30 -0.27 -17.31
N ALA A 142 -1.96 -1.54 -17.27
CA ALA A 142 -2.49 -2.46 -16.29
C ALA A 142 -1.31 -3.02 -15.49
N ILE A 143 -1.50 -3.15 -14.19
CA ILE A 143 -0.62 -3.96 -13.35
C ILE A 143 -1.41 -5.14 -12.86
N HIS A 144 -0.75 -6.25 -12.60
CA HIS A 144 -1.28 -7.40 -11.87
C HIS A 144 -0.27 -7.73 -10.77
N SER A 145 -0.71 -7.71 -9.52
CA SER A 145 0.10 -8.14 -8.39
C SER A 145 -0.77 -8.79 -7.34
N SER A 146 -0.34 -9.93 -6.80
CA SER A 146 -1.04 -10.58 -5.69
C SER A 146 -0.89 -9.82 -4.36
N THR A 147 0.06 -8.89 -4.25
CA THR A 147 0.38 -8.21 -2.97
C THR A 147 -0.35 -6.87 -2.76
N GLY A 148 -0.92 -6.28 -3.82
CA GLY A 148 -1.52 -4.94 -3.80
C GLY A 148 -0.52 -3.79 -3.58
N ARG A 149 0.78 -4.04 -3.53
CA ARG A 149 1.80 -3.04 -3.12
C ARG A 149 2.18 -2.04 -4.21
N TYR A 150 1.55 -2.12 -5.38
CA TYR A 150 1.97 -1.35 -6.54
C TYR A 150 0.81 -0.55 -7.12
N ARG A 151 1.12 0.58 -7.75
CA ARG A 151 0.18 1.41 -8.49
C ARG A 151 0.84 1.93 -9.76
N GLU A 152 0.02 2.33 -10.71
CA GLU A 152 0.43 2.81 -12.01
C GLU A 152 0.02 4.26 -12.25
N TRP A 153 0.71 4.91 -13.20
CA TRP A 153 0.34 6.19 -13.77
C TRP A 153 0.74 6.23 -15.23
N THR A 154 -0.12 6.78 -16.07
CA THR A 154 0.06 6.78 -17.53
C THR A 154 -0.25 8.15 -18.09
N VAL A 155 0.59 8.60 -19.03
CA VAL A 155 0.35 9.81 -19.81
C VAL A 155 0.51 9.47 -21.29
N ALA A 156 -0.54 9.70 -22.07
CA ALA A 156 -0.50 9.66 -23.52
C ALA A 156 -0.29 11.07 -24.07
N GLY A 157 0.82 11.31 -24.76
CA GLY A 157 1.08 12.58 -25.41
C GLY A 157 0.25 12.75 -26.68
N ALA A 158 -0.06 14.00 -27.01
CA ALA A 158 -0.77 14.34 -28.25
C ALA A 158 0.18 14.46 -29.44
N GLY A 159 -0.40 14.51 -30.63
CA GLY A 159 0.31 14.74 -31.89
C GLY A 159 0.67 13.45 -32.62
N ASN A 160 1.00 13.63 -33.89
CA ASN A 160 1.24 12.54 -34.82
C ASN A 160 2.69 12.03 -34.75
N GLU A 161 3.62 12.97 -34.74
CA GLU A 161 5.05 12.69 -34.75
C GLU A 161 5.62 12.93 -33.37
N LYS A 162 6.50 12.03 -32.93
CA LYS A 162 7.28 12.17 -31.70
C LYS A 162 6.39 12.38 -30.46
N ALA A 163 5.20 11.78 -30.48
CA ALA A 163 4.28 11.84 -29.36
C ALA A 163 4.93 11.20 -28.13
N GLN A 164 4.91 11.91 -27.00
CA GLN A 164 5.61 11.46 -25.81
C GLN A 164 4.68 10.66 -24.92
N PHE A 165 5.07 9.44 -24.58
CA PHE A 165 4.30 8.57 -23.69
C PHE A 165 5.09 8.31 -22.42
N GLU A 166 4.38 8.24 -21.30
CA GLU A 166 4.98 7.96 -20.00
C GLU A 166 4.18 6.91 -19.26
N TYR A 167 4.90 5.93 -18.76
CA TYR A 167 4.40 4.86 -17.93
C TYR A 167 5.19 4.89 -16.63
N THR A 168 4.52 4.90 -15.49
CA THR A 168 5.19 4.83 -14.19
C THR A 168 4.56 3.75 -13.33
N VAL A 169 5.38 2.90 -12.75
CA VAL A 169 4.96 1.96 -11.70
C VAL A 169 5.59 2.40 -10.39
N PHE A 170 4.75 2.61 -9.38
CA PHE A 170 5.16 2.99 -8.04
C PHE A 170 4.94 1.84 -7.06
N GLN A 171 5.82 1.75 -6.08
CA GLN A 171 5.56 0.99 -4.87
C GLN A 171 4.88 1.89 -3.83
N ILE A 172 3.79 1.42 -3.26
CA ILE A 172 3.03 2.13 -2.23
C ILE A 172 3.77 1.98 -0.90
N PRO A 173 3.90 3.06 -0.09
CA PRO A 173 4.47 2.96 1.25
C PRO A 173 3.72 1.93 2.11
N GLU A 174 4.47 1.11 2.84
CA GLU A 174 3.93 0.12 3.77
C GLU A 174 4.25 0.51 5.21
N GLU A 175 3.27 0.35 6.10
CA GLU A 175 3.47 0.44 7.54
C GLU A 175 3.49 -0.99 8.10
N GLY A 176 4.56 -1.34 8.80
CA GLY A 176 4.71 -2.61 9.51
C GLY A 176 4.05 -2.60 10.89
N SER A 177 4.44 -3.54 11.75
CA SER A 177 3.97 -3.66 13.13
C SER A 177 2.47 -3.92 13.30
N TRP A 178 1.78 -4.36 12.24
CA TRP A 178 0.42 -4.87 12.37
C TRP A 178 0.46 -6.30 12.87
N ARG A 179 -0.36 -6.63 13.87
CA ARG A 179 -0.40 -7.95 14.51
C ARG A 179 -1.83 -8.44 14.64
N SER A 180 -2.01 -9.76 14.59
CA SER A 180 -3.26 -10.37 15.04
C SER A 180 -3.32 -10.31 16.57
N CYS A 181 -4.47 -9.99 17.14
CA CYS A 181 -4.69 -10.10 18.58
C CYS A 181 -5.22 -11.48 18.96
N ARG A 182 -4.53 -12.19 19.83
CA ARG A 182 -4.91 -13.56 20.23
C ARG A 182 -6.20 -13.74 21.00
N ASP A 183 -6.76 -12.66 21.54
CA ASP A 183 -8.01 -12.75 22.32
C ASP A 183 -9.25 -12.30 21.54
N CYS A 184 -9.08 -11.31 20.68
CA CYS A 184 -10.19 -10.73 19.91
C CYS A 184 -10.04 -10.89 18.40
N GLN A 185 -8.94 -11.47 17.91
CA GLN A 185 -8.67 -11.76 16.50
C GLN A 185 -8.57 -10.55 15.56
N THR A 186 -8.87 -9.33 16.03
CA THR A 186 -8.74 -8.13 15.22
C THR A 186 -7.29 -7.85 14.88
N LEU A 187 -7.03 -7.41 13.65
CA LEU A 187 -5.77 -6.81 13.27
C LEU A 187 -5.61 -5.49 14.03
N TYR A 188 -4.50 -5.32 14.74
CA TYR A 188 -4.20 -4.10 15.46
C TYR A 188 -2.75 -3.65 15.23
N PHE A 189 -2.52 -2.35 15.42
CA PHE A 189 -1.20 -1.78 15.30
C PHE A 189 -0.43 -1.89 16.63
N ASP A 190 0.70 -2.58 16.59
CA ASP A 190 1.58 -2.90 17.73
C ASP A 190 2.84 -2.00 17.77
N GLY A 191 2.95 -1.02 16.87
CA GLY A 191 4.13 -0.15 16.73
C GLY A 191 4.27 0.95 17.79
N VAL A 192 3.35 1.03 18.76
CA VAL A 192 3.38 1.99 19.88
C VAL A 192 3.33 1.27 21.23
N ALA A 193 3.80 1.92 22.30
CA ALA A 193 3.83 1.31 23.63
C ALA A 193 2.41 0.99 24.17
N ASP A 194 1.45 1.88 23.91
CA ASP A 194 0.04 1.63 24.18
C ASP A 194 -0.51 0.69 23.09
N LYS A 195 -1.05 -0.46 23.49
CA LYS A 195 -1.59 -1.46 22.56
C LYS A 195 -3.08 -1.30 22.32
N GLY A 196 -3.66 -0.16 22.71
CA GLY A 196 -5.07 0.16 22.52
C GLY A 196 -6.00 -0.68 23.39
N SER A 197 -7.28 -0.32 23.44
CA SER A 197 -8.26 -1.09 24.21
C SER A 197 -8.68 -2.38 23.49
N CYS A 198 -8.46 -3.54 24.12
CA CYS A 198 -8.93 -4.84 23.61
C CYS A 198 -10.27 -5.24 24.25
N PRO A 199 -11.32 -5.59 23.47
CA PRO A 199 -12.64 -5.93 24.01
C PRO A 199 -12.62 -7.17 24.91
N ALA A 200 -11.74 -8.15 24.64
CA ALA A 200 -11.55 -9.33 25.47
C ALA A 200 -10.94 -9.03 26.85
N ARG A 201 -10.26 -7.89 26.99
CA ARG A 201 -9.53 -7.53 28.22
C ARG A 201 -10.31 -6.58 29.11
N LEU A 202 -11.27 -5.82 28.56
CA LEU A 202 -12.13 -4.93 29.35
C LEU A 202 -12.87 -5.66 30.50
N MET A 203 -13.17 -6.95 30.34
CA MET A 203 -13.86 -7.76 31.35
C MET A 203 -12.98 -8.20 32.52
N GLU A 204 -11.64 -8.20 32.37
CA GLU A 204 -10.72 -8.51 33.48
C GLU A 204 -10.88 -7.50 34.64
N ARG A 205 -11.41 -6.31 34.37
CA ARG A 205 -11.79 -5.33 35.40
C ARG A 205 -13.05 -5.66 36.17
N ILE A 206 -14.00 -6.38 35.57
CA ILE A 206 -15.28 -6.70 36.23
C ILE A 206 -15.08 -7.82 37.25
N ILE A 207 -14.13 -8.74 36.99
CA ILE A 207 -13.94 -9.95 37.79
C ILE A 207 -12.88 -9.78 38.90
N THR A 208 -11.85 -8.94 38.72
CA THR A 208 -10.70 -8.86 39.66
C THR A 208 -10.83 -7.82 40.78
N GLY A 209 -11.98 -7.16 40.95
CA GLY A 209 -12.29 -6.51 42.22
C GLY A 209 -12.51 -7.57 43.32
N PRO A 210 -12.13 -7.35 44.59
CA PRO A 210 -12.33 -8.34 45.68
C PRO A 210 -13.82 -8.55 46.09
N GLY A 211 -14.76 -8.38 45.17
CA GLY A 211 -16.17 -8.63 45.39
C GLY A 211 -16.92 -8.58 44.08
N GLY A 212 -17.35 -9.75 43.58
CA GLY A 212 -18.17 -9.90 42.39
C GLY A 212 -19.52 -9.20 42.51
N GLY A 213 -19.54 -7.90 42.24
CA GLY A 213 -20.74 -7.08 42.23
C GLY A 213 -20.63 -5.94 41.21
N LEU A 214 -21.55 -5.92 40.25
CA LEU A 214 -21.81 -4.78 39.38
C LEU A 214 -22.14 -3.54 40.23
N LYS A 215 -21.14 -2.70 40.53
CA LYS A 215 -21.37 -1.32 41.01
C LYS A 215 -20.90 -0.34 39.95
N ARG A 216 -21.84 0.19 39.16
CA ARG A 216 -21.66 1.49 38.51
C ARG A 216 -21.78 2.56 39.59
N GLY A 217 -20.64 2.95 40.17
CA GLY A 217 -20.58 4.07 41.11
C GLY A 217 -20.52 5.43 40.38
N PRO A 218 -21.09 6.50 40.96
CA PRO A 218 -21.01 7.86 40.41
C PRO A 218 -19.63 8.44 40.74
N GLY A 219 -18.65 8.17 39.88
CA GLY A 219 -17.28 8.65 40.04
C GLY A 219 -16.35 7.92 39.09
N GLY A 220 -16.07 8.56 37.95
CA GLY A 220 -15.21 8.02 36.89
C GLY A 220 -13.80 7.72 37.38
N GLY A 221 -13.56 6.48 37.78
CA GLY A 221 -12.23 5.95 38.03
C GLY A 221 -11.43 5.95 36.73
N LYS A 222 -10.33 6.71 36.68
CA LYS A 222 -9.42 6.73 35.53
C LYS A 222 -8.88 5.33 35.25
N PRO A 223 -8.86 4.87 33.99
CA PRO A 223 -8.22 3.60 33.65
C PRO A 223 -6.74 3.59 34.07
N ILE A 224 -6.31 2.52 34.75
CA ILE A 224 -4.89 2.14 34.89
C ILE A 224 -4.24 2.15 33.50
N PRO A 225 -3.18 2.93 33.26
CA PRO A 225 -2.42 2.90 32.01
C PRO A 225 -1.66 1.57 31.88
N GLY A 226 -1.84 0.84 30.77
CA GLY A 226 -0.87 -0.15 30.29
C GLY A 226 -1.20 -1.66 30.34
N SER A 227 -2.40 -2.12 30.74
CA SER A 227 -2.65 -3.58 30.88
C SER A 227 -3.91 -4.16 30.21
N LEU A 228 -4.66 -3.40 29.41
CA LEU A 228 -5.83 -3.92 28.68
C LEU A 228 -5.64 -3.96 27.15
N GLY A 229 -4.37 -4.00 26.77
CA GLY A 229 -3.87 -4.01 25.40
C GLY A 229 -4.32 -5.20 24.58
N HIS A 230 -4.33 -5.05 23.25
CA HIS A 230 -4.25 -6.21 22.38
C HIS A 230 -2.95 -7.01 22.67
N ARG A 231 -2.98 -8.34 22.48
CA ARG A 231 -1.80 -9.20 22.60
C ARG A 231 -1.48 -9.86 21.27
N ALA A 232 -0.29 -9.58 20.76
CA ALA A 232 0.18 -10.09 19.48
C ALA A 232 0.26 -11.61 19.49
N GLU A 233 -0.11 -12.20 18.36
CA GLU A 233 0.24 -13.56 17.98
C GLU A 233 0.53 -13.63 16.47
N GLY A 234 1.13 -14.75 16.05
CA GLY A 234 1.41 -14.99 14.64
C GLY A 234 2.40 -13.98 14.05
N PHE A 235 2.21 -13.67 12.78
CA PHE A 235 3.12 -12.88 11.97
C PHE A 235 3.06 -11.37 12.29
N GLU A 236 4.07 -10.65 11.77
CA GLU A 236 4.00 -9.21 11.58
C GLU A 236 3.53 -8.91 10.16
N TYR A 237 2.45 -8.15 10.05
CA TYR A 237 1.83 -7.76 8.78
C TYR A 237 2.24 -6.36 8.38
N PHE A 238 2.17 -6.12 7.06
CA PHE A 238 2.49 -4.86 6.44
C PHE A 238 1.28 -4.40 5.62
N LEU A 239 0.81 -3.18 5.88
CA LEU A 239 -0.29 -2.59 5.15
C LEU A 239 0.20 -1.42 4.32
N SER A 240 -0.15 -1.44 3.04
CA SER A 240 0.01 -0.27 2.17
C SER A 240 -0.84 0.89 2.70
N HIS A 241 -0.29 2.10 2.72
CA HIS A 241 -0.98 3.28 3.23
C HIS A 241 -0.79 4.53 2.37
N SER A 242 -1.71 5.48 2.53
CA SER A 242 -1.72 6.79 1.90
C SER A 242 -1.84 7.89 2.95
N ALA A 243 -1.36 9.08 2.63
CA ALA A 243 -1.43 10.26 3.49
C ALA A 243 -2.86 10.80 3.69
N THR A 244 -3.84 10.26 2.95
CA THR A 244 -5.26 10.61 3.05
C THR A 244 -6.09 9.35 3.22
N VAL A 245 -7.20 9.44 3.95
CA VAL A 245 -8.22 8.40 4.03
C VAL A 245 -8.95 8.29 2.69
N GLY A 246 -9.14 7.06 2.20
CA GLY A 246 -9.86 6.79 0.95
C GLY A 246 -9.10 7.09 -0.35
N PRO A 247 -7.81 6.71 -0.51
CA PRO A 247 -7.22 6.68 -1.85
C PRO A 247 -8.10 5.78 -2.75
N PRO A 248 -8.27 6.12 -4.05
CA PRO A 248 -9.00 5.25 -4.95
C PRO A 248 -8.33 3.86 -4.92
N PRO A 249 -9.10 2.77 -4.71
CA PRO A 249 -8.54 1.43 -4.77
C PRO A 249 -7.93 1.22 -6.16
N ASN A 250 -6.75 0.60 -6.18
CA ASN A 250 -6.17 0.03 -7.39
C ASN A 250 -6.71 -1.41 -7.58
N ASN A 251 -6.15 -2.13 -8.55
CA ASN A 251 -6.44 -3.53 -8.77
C ASN A 251 -6.23 -4.35 -7.47
N ASN A 252 -7.28 -5.00 -6.96
CA ASN A 252 -7.27 -5.92 -5.81
C ASN A 252 -7.12 -5.37 -4.39
N GLN A 253 -7.31 -4.06 -4.18
CA GLN A 253 -7.35 -3.48 -2.84
C GLN A 253 -8.72 -2.88 -2.51
N THR A 254 -8.98 -2.76 -1.22
CA THR A 254 -10.16 -2.06 -0.69
C THR A 254 -9.75 -0.86 0.16
N ALA A 255 -10.63 0.13 0.16
CA ALA A 255 -10.58 1.37 0.93
C ALA A 255 -12.03 1.76 1.31
N PRO A 256 -12.27 2.62 2.31
CA PRO A 256 -11.31 3.37 3.13
C PRO A 256 -11.04 2.70 4.50
N TRP A 257 -9.93 1.99 4.66
CA TRP A 257 -9.55 1.44 5.97
C TRP A 257 -8.78 2.47 6.79
N CYS A 258 -9.02 2.49 8.09
CA CYS A 258 -8.37 3.40 9.03
C CYS A 258 -7.89 2.65 10.28
N ARG A 259 -6.82 3.16 10.88
CA ARG A 259 -6.43 2.77 12.24
C ARG A 259 -7.26 3.56 13.24
N CYS A 260 -7.93 2.87 14.17
CA CYS A 260 -8.67 3.55 15.22
C CYS A 260 -7.72 4.19 16.24
N THR A 261 -7.88 5.47 16.56
CA THR A 261 -7.02 6.20 17.52
C THR A 261 -7.18 5.76 18.98
N LYS A 262 -8.25 5.02 19.29
CA LYS A 262 -8.59 4.59 20.66
C LYS A 262 -8.23 3.13 20.95
N CYS A 263 -8.42 2.25 19.97
CA CYS A 263 -8.14 0.82 20.12
C CYS A 263 -7.01 0.31 19.23
N PHE A 264 -6.50 1.11 18.29
CA PHE A 264 -5.46 0.74 17.33
C PHE A 264 -5.80 -0.45 16.41
N ALA A 265 -7.01 -0.98 16.49
CA ALA A 265 -7.55 -1.92 15.51
C ALA A 265 -7.76 -1.24 14.15
N LEU A 266 -7.52 -2.00 13.07
CA LEU A 266 -7.90 -1.61 11.73
C LEU A 266 -9.41 -1.77 11.55
N PHE A 267 -10.08 -0.75 11.04
CA PHE A 267 -11.52 -0.79 10.78
C PHE A 267 -11.88 -0.10 9.45
N TYR A 268 -13.02 -0.50 8.89
CA TYR A 268 -13.53 0.06 7.65
C TYR A 268 -14.31 1.35 7.91
N ASP A 269 -13.87 2.46 7.33
CA ASP A 269 -14.43 3.81 7.55
C ASP A 269 -15.53 4.20 6.54
N GLY A 270 -15.91 3.28 5.64
CA GLY A 270 -16.88 3.56 4.57
C GLY A 270 -18.35 3.53 4.98
N SER A 271 -18.68 3.20 6.23
CA SER A 271 -20.05 3.22 6.77
C SER A 271 -20.19 4.30 7.86
N PRO A 272 -21.32 5.02 7.95
CA PRO A 272 -21.58 5.93 9.08
C PRO A 272 -21.64 5.23 10.45
N GLN A 273 -21.98 3.94 10.48
CA GLN A 273 -22.27 3.21 11.71
C GLN A 273 -21.00 2.74 12.44
N LYS A 274 -19.86 2.60 11.73
CA LYS A 274 -18.45 2.34 12.16
C LYS A 274 -18.20 1.36 13.33
N GLY A 275 -19.22 0.68 13.85
CA GLY A 275 -19.13 -0.26 14.96
C GLY A 275 -18.84 0.38 16.32
N ALA A 276 -19.09 -0.38 17.39
CA ALA A 276 -18.71 0.03 18.74
C ALA A 276 -17.19 -0.15 18.94
N CYS A 277 -16.53 0.87 19.48
CA CYS A 277 -15.13 0.83 19.83
C CYS A 277 -14.97 0.40 21.30
N PRO A 278 -14.05 -0.54 21.62
CA PRO A 278 -13.75 -0.91 23.01
C PRO A 278 -13.16 0.25 23.83
N GLY A 279 -12.56 1.25 23.17
CA GLY A 279 -12.14 2.50 23.82
C GLY A 279 -13.29 3.49 24.09
N GLY A 280 -14.54 3.13 23.78
CA GLY A 280 -15.74 3.93 23.96
C GLY A 280 -16.22 4.64 22.68
N GLY A 281 -17.54 4.75 22.51
CA GLY A 281 -18.18 5.34 21.31
C GLY A 281 -17.95 4.52 20.04
N GLY A 282 -18.07 5.14 18.87
CA GLY A 282 -17.74 4.50 17.57
C GLY A 282 -16.24 4.54 17.23
N HIS A 283 -15.80 3.77 16.24
CA HIS A 283 -14.42 3.86 15.74
C HIS A 283 -14.11 5.26 15.18
N SER A 284 -12.88 5.73 15.39
CA SER A 284 -12.39 7.03 14.91
C SER A 284 -11.02 6.85 14.28
N GLY A 285 -10.93 7.07 12.97
CA GLY A 285 -9.70 6.96 12.21
C GLY A 285 -8.63 7.97 12.63
N ASP A 286 -7.38 7.59 12.43
CA ASP A 286 -6.28 8.55 12.37
C ASP A 286 -6.19 9.18 10.96
N ARG A 287 -5.05 9.78 10.63
CA ARG A 287 -4.87 10.50 9.36
C ARG A 287 -4.56 9.58 8.17
N LEU A 288 -4.05 8.37 8.39
CA LEU A 288 -3.61 7.48 7.32
C LEU A 288 -4.78 6.65 6.79
N GLY A 289 -4.89 6.57 5.46
CA GLY A 289 -5.75 5.60 4.79
C GLY A 289 -4.98 4.34 4.48
N TYR A 290 -5.51 3.19 4.86
CA TYR A 290 -4.91 1.89 4.56
C TYR A 290 -5.61 1.22 3.37
N LEU A 291 -4.80 0.50 2.61
CA LEU A 291 -5.22 -0.29 1.47
C LEU A 291 -5.08 -1.77 1.84
N VAL A 292 -6.21 -2.47 1.89
CA VAL A 292 -6.25 -3.88 2.29
C VAL A 292 -6.44 -4.76 1.04
N PRO A 293 -5.47 -5.61 0.68
CA PRO A 293 -5.61 -6.50 -0.46
C PRO A 293 -6.68 -7.57 -0.20
N TYR A 294 -7.39 -7.97 -1.25
CA TYR A 294 -8.24 -9.16 -1.22
C TYR A 294 -7.78 -10.21 -2.21
N ARG A 295 -8.10 -11.45 -1.89
CA ARG A 295 -7.81 -12.61 -2.71
C ARG A 295 -8.60 -12.53 -4.01
N ASN A 296 -7.90 -12.24 -5.09
CA ASN A 296 -8.42 -12.22 -6.46
C ASN A 296 -7.76 -13.26 -7.38
N HIS A 297 -6.83 -14.06 -6.85
CA HIS A 297 -6.15 -15.14 -7.56
C HIS A 297 -6.21 -16.46 -6.79
N SER A 298 -6.10 -17.58 -7.52
CA SER A 298 -6.12 -18.92 -6.94
C SER A 298 -4.91 -19.18 -6.04
N GLN A 299 -3.74 -18.64 -6.41
CA GLN A 299 -2.48 -18.73 -5.66
C GLN A 299 -2.19 -17.42 -4.91
N LEU A 300 -1.81 -17.53 -3.64
CA LEU A 300 -1.35 -16.39 -2.83
C LEU A 300 0.09 -16.02 -3.18
N ALA A 301 0.45 -14.75 -2.94
CA ALA A 301 1.85 -14.33 -3.01
C ALA A 301 2.70 -15.07 -1.97
N LEU A 302 4.02 -15.13 -2.21
CA LEU A 302 4.96 -15.55 -1.17
C LEU A 302 4.82 -14.61 0.04
N ARG A 303 4.62 -15.18 1.23
CA ARG A 303 4.35 -14.46 2.49
C ARG A 303 3.08 -13.61 2.49
N GLN A 304 1.98 -14.16 1.97
CA GLN A 304 0.66 -13.59 2.13
C GLN A 304 -0.23 -14.56 2.91
N GLN A 305 -1.01 -14.03 3.86
CA GLN A 305 -1.98 -14.80 4.65
C GLN A 305 -3.39 -14.33 4.31
N ASP A 306 -4.23 -15.22 3.80
CA ASP A 306 -5.65 -14.96 3.57
C ASP A 306 -6.48 -15.31 4.81
N SER A 307 -7.80 -15.43 4.66
CA SER A 307 -8.74 -15.69 5.75
C SER A 307 -8.87 -14.53 6.74
N TRP A 308 -8.59 -13.32 6.26
CA TRP A 308 -8.99 -12.09 6.94
C TRP A 308 -10.39 -11.68 6.49
N ARG A 309 -11.21 -11.25 7.43
CA ARG A 309 -12.62 -10.92 7.24
C ARG A 309 -12.94 -9.57 7.85
N ILE A 310 -13.90 -8.88 7.25
CA ILE A 310 -14.50 -7.71 7.88
C ILE A 310 -15.65 -8.16 8.78
N CYS A 311 -15.65 -7.72 10.03
CA CYS A 311 -16.80 -7.96 10.89
C CYS A 311 -17.95 -7.02 10.53
N ASP A 312 -19.14 -7.57 10.31
CA ASP A 312 -20.34 -6.81 9.90
C ASP A 312 -20.89 -5.86 10.99
N ALA A 313 -20.54 -6.10 12.25
CA ALA A 313 -21.07 -5.37 13.40
C ALA A 313 -20.08 -4.38 14.01
N CYS A 314 -18.78 -4.70 14.02
CA CYS A 314 -17.74 -3.79 14.52
C CYS A 314 -16.91 -3.13 13.42
N TYR A 315 -17.07 -3.55 12.15
CA TYR A 315 -16.30 -3.09 10.98
C TYR A 315 -14.78 -3.28 11.10
N GLY A 316 -14.33 -4.03 12.11
CA GLY A 316 -12.92 -4.36 12.29
C GLY A 316 -12.49 -5.49 11.35
N LEU A 317 -11.24 -5.42 10.88
CA LEU A 317 -10.63 -6.55 10.18
C LEU A 317 -10.20 -7.59 11.21
N PHE A 318 -10.68 -8.83 11.10
CA PHE A 318 -10.35 -9.92 12.01
C PHE A 318 -9.89 -11.17 11.25
N PHE A 319 -9.08 -11.99 11.92
CA PHE A 319 -8.58 -13.24 11.37
C PHE A 319 -9.54 -14.39 11.68
N GLU A 320 -10.11 -15.01 10.66
CA GLU A 320 -11.02 -16.14 10.78
C GLU A 320 -10.22 -17.44 11.05
N HIS A 321 -10.15 -17.87 12.31
CA HIS A 321 -9.41 -19.08 12.70
C HIS A 321 -10.30 -20.22 13.24
N GLY A 322 -11.10 -20.85 12.38
CA GLY A 322 -11.89 -22.03 12.76
C GLY A 322 -12.94 -21.72 13.84
N PRO A 323 -13.10 -22.54 14.90
CA PRO A 323 -14.26 -22.45 15.81
C PRO A 323 -14.21 -21.27 16.80
N ILE A 324 -13.10 -20.55 16.87
CA ILE A 324 -12.94 -19.42 17.78
C ILE A 324 -13.28 -18.17 16.97
N LEU A 325 -14.22 -17.36 17.47
CA LEU A 325 -14.70 -16.15 16.78
C LEU A 325 -14.10 -14.85 17.35
N GLY A 326 -13.24 -14.95 18.38
CA GLY A 326 -12.70 -13.81 19.13
C GLY A 326 -13.79 -13.03 19.87
N ARG A 327 -13.44 -12.22 20.87
CA ARG A 327 -14.46 -11.32 21.47
C ARG A 327 -14.68 -10.07 20.61
N CYS A 328 -15.91 -9.87 20.15
CA CYS A 328 -16.30 -8.68 19.38
C CYS A 328 -16.69 -7.51 20.31
N SER A 329 -16.35 -6.28 19.93
CA SER A 329 -16.74 -5.08 20.69
C SER A 329 -18.23 -4.76 20.60
N SER A 330 -18.89 -5.14 19.50
CA SER A 330 -20.33 -4.94 19.30
C SER A 330 -21.18 -6.10 19.81
N ARG A 331 -20.67 -7.34 19.76
CA ARG A 331 -21.45 -8.57 20.10
C ARG A 331 -20.94 -9.34 21.31
N GLY A 332 -19.83 -8.93 21.91
CA GLY A 332 -19.25 -9.62 23.05
C GLY A 332 -18.84 -11.05 22.71
N ASP A 333 -19.35 -12.00 23.49
CA ASP A 333 -18.99 -13.43 23.42
C ASP A 333 -19.55 -14.18 22.21
N GLU A 334 -20.54 -13.60 21.51
CA GLU A 334 -20.98 -14.13 20.20
C GLU A 334 -19.87 -14.03 19.14
N GLY A 335 -18.91 -13.12 19.35
CA GLY A 335 -17.73 -12.96 18.52
C GLY A 335 -17.95 -12.27 17.18
N HIS A 336 -16.96 -12.40 16.30
CA HIS A 336 -16.96 -11.78 14.98
C HIS A 336 -17.74 -12.64 13.96
N GLU A 337 -18.61 -12.00 13.21
CA GLU A 337 -19.31 -12.56 12.04
C GLU A 337 -19.06 -11.65 10.83
N PHE A 338 -19.09 -12.24 9.63
CA PHE A 338 -18.92 -11.54 8.37
C PHE A 338 -20.03 -11.92 7.40
N ASP A 339 -20.39 -10.99 6.50
CA ASP A 339 -21.24 -11.29 5.36
C ASP A 339 -20.49 -12.21 4.39
N PRO A 340 -21.01 -13.39 4.01
CA PRO A 340 -20.38 -14.26 3.01
C PRO A 340 -20.12 -13.59 1.65
N ALA A 341 -20.81 -12.50 1.32
CA ALA A 341 -20.55 -11.68 0.14
C ALA A 341 -19.32 -10.77 0.28
N SER A 342 -18.75 -10.62 1.49
CA SER A 342 -17.55 -9.83 1.74
C SER A 342 -16.30 -10.49 1.17
N HIS A 343 -15.28 -9.67 0.90
CA HIS A 343 -14.01 -10.16 0.38
C HIS A 343 -13.26 -11.06 1.36
N ASN A 344 -12.55 -12.06 0.83
CA ASN A 344 -11.48 -12.74 1.55
C ASN A 344 -10.21 -11.89 1.48
N TYR A 345 -9.90 -11.15 2.55
CA TYR A 345 -8.73 -10.29 2.60
C TYR A 345 -7.44 -11.09 2.79
N ALA A 346 -6.35 -10.59 2.22
CA ALA A 346 -5.07 -11.28 2.17
C ALA A 346 -3.91 -10.31 2.50
N LEU A 347 -3.33 -10.45 3.68
CA LEU A 347 -2.32 -9.53 4.21
C LEU A 347 -0.90 -10.03 3.95
N ASN A 348 -0.02 -9.12 3.55
CA ASN A 348 1.41 -9.41 3.41
C ASN A 348 2.07 -9.48 4.80
N TYR A 349 2.98 -10.44 5.00
CA TYR A 349 3.73 -10.60 6.25
C TYR A 349 5.24 -10.81 6.03
N ARG A 350 6.04 -10.68 7.09
CA ARG A 350 7.48 -11.01 7.09
C ARG A 350 7.86 -11.95 8.22
#